data_AF-A0A6A4V4Q9-F1
#
_entry.id   AF-A0A6A4V4Q9-F1
#
_cell.length_a   1.000
_cell.length_b   1.000
_cell.length_c   1.000
_cell.angle_alpha   90.00
_cell.angle_beta   90.00
_cell.angle_gamma   90.00
#
_symmetry.space_group_name_H-M   'P 1'
#
loop_
_entity.id
_entity.type
_entity.pdbx_description
1 polymer ?
#
loop_
_entity_poly.entity_id
_entity_poly.type
_entity_poly.pdbx_seq_one_letter_code
_entity_poly.pdbx_strand_id
1 'polypeptide(L)'
;MNFPPPERSRSGQQTPRQLPRVCNDYNRRGGCTRANCQELHLCTYFLQNRCTAERCNKAHELETPRNILLLEGLGWKGSDDLALALDTLRERARIPQVGVCFRYILDRCPDDSECKYLHLCYRYAKDTCPLGQNRCLYNFSHDLVHDKHNADLLTRFGLYDTPLTEIRSRLKEKMRHTPLEPQLCNHTKDCKGNCLRLHYCEVNLYAHCRHGDRCFKGHSLKNEHNRRVLKYFDWTEDYALKELKKRGRRCIAERCNKAHTLETPRNKRLLDGLGWKGIGDMEMALDILRRRDRAQAVSICFNYNMGICPSTECDRLHVCYRHVMDKQCSPDDCDLSHDLAHGYHNAVLLARAGLNDTPETEILRQMQEQVRRYPPQPMLCYHHKEHCLRLHYCEAFLHSRCRFGDRCYKGHSLKEPHNRRVLKFFGWTEEHVLEALRNDR
;
A
#
# COMPACT_ATOMS: atom_id res chain seq x y z
N MET A 1 -58.51 12.50 21.23
CA MET A 1 -57.25 12.86 21.89
C MET A 1 -56.73 11.62 22.59
N ASN A 2 -55.64 11.02 22.10
CA ASN A 2 -54.95 9.91 22.73
C ASN A 2 -53.46 10.14 22.48
N PHE A 3 -52.76 10.66 23.48
CA PHE A 3 -51.31 10.77 23.45
C PHE A 3 -50.72 9.45 23.99
N PRO A 4 -49.70 8.87 23.32
CA PRO A 4 -48.98 7.72 23.85
C PRO A 4 -48.11 8.13 25.07
N PRO A 5 -47.82 7.20 25.98
CA PRO A 5 -47.07 7.51 27.20
C PRO A 5 -45.58 7.80 26.89
N PRO A 6 -44.90 8.57 27.75
CA PRO A 6 -43.51 8.96 27.54
C PRO A 6 -42.56 7.76 27.61
N GLU A 7 -41.68 7.67 26.61
CA GLU A 7 -40.65 6.65 26.50
C GLU A 7 -39.69 6.70 27.70
N ARG A 8 -39.44 5.52 28.28
CA ARG A 8 -38.40 5.33 29.30
C ARG A 8 -37.03 5.60 28.68
N SER A 9 -36.34 6.60 29.21
CA SER A 9 -34.94 6.93 28.93
C SER A 9 -34.07 5.69 29.14
N ARG A 10 -33.52 5.17 28.04
CA ARG A 10 -32.46 4.16 28.06
C ARG A 10 -31.23 4.75 28.75
N SER A 11 -30.81 4.10 29.83
CA SER A 11 -29.58 4.38 30.58
C SER A 11 -28.37 4.47 29.64
N GLY A 12 -27.54 5.50 29.87
CA GLY A 12 -26.38 5.80 29.07
C GLY A 12 -25.37 4.66 29.02
N GLN A 13 -24.99 4.27 27.81
CA GLN A 13 -23.76 3.51 27.58
C GLN A 13 -22.57 4.45 27.86
N GLN A 14 -21.98 4.35 29.04
CA GLN A 14 -20.69 4.98 29.32
C GLN A 14 -19.62 4.29 28.46
N THR A 15 -18.88 5.08 27.70
CA THR A 15 -17.66 4.63 27.04
C THR A 15 -16.67 4.09 28.08
N PRO A 16 -15.95 2.99 27.83
CA PRO A 16 -14.99 2.45 28.80
C PRO A 16 -13.91 3.49 29.11
N ARG A 17 -13.66 3.78 30.39
CA ARG A 17 -12.56 4.67 30.82
C ARG A 17 -11.24 4.11 30.30
N GLN A 18 -10.51 4.86 29.48
CA GLN A 18 -9.28 4.37 28.85
C GLN A 18 -8.04 4.75 29.67
N LEU A 19 -7.31 3.74 30.13
CA LEU A 19 -6.08 3.94 30.92
C LEU A 19 -4.86 4.25 30.02
N PRO A 20 -4.04 5.27 30.32
CA PRO A 20 -2.83 5.62 29.58
C PRO A 20 -1.78 4.49 29.51
N ARG A 21 -0.84 4.61 28.56
CA ARG A 21 0.30 3.68 28.43
C ARG A 21 1.42 4.07 29.39
N VAL A 22 2.30 3.11 29.69
CA VAL A 22 3.56 3.36 30.40
C VAL A 22 4.60 3.95 29.44
N CYS A 23 5.27 5.02 29.85
CA CYS A 23 6.25 5.72 29.04
C CYS A 23 7.51 4.87 28.83
N ASN A 24 7.85 4.61 27.56
CA ASN A 24 9.04 3.84 27.22
C ASN A 24 10.34 4.62 27.50
N ASP A 25 10.37 5.92 27.24
CA ASP A 25 11.58 6.73 27.44
C ASP A 25 11.91 6.89 28.94
N TYR A 26 10.89 6.93 29.80
CA TYR A 26 11.09 6.91 31.24
C TYR A 26 11.90 5.68 31.70
N ASN A 27 11.64 4.51 31.10
CA ASN A 27 12.30 3.25 31.44
C ASN A 27 13.65 3.03 30.72
N ARG A 28 14.10 3.98 29.88
CA ARG A 28 15.43 3.96 29.24
C ARG A 28 16.49 4.63 30.11
N ARG A 29 17.76 4.40 29.76
CA ARG A 29 18.91 5.14 30.30
C ARG A 29 18.73 6.63 29.99
N GLY A 30 18.78 7.49 31.01
CA GLY A 30 18.53 8.94 30.88
C GLY A 30 17.10 9.41 31.21
N GLY A 31 16.11 8.51 31.25
CA GLY A 31 14.72 8.87 31.61
C GLY A 31 13.98 9.71 30.57
N CYS A 32 12.77 10.16 30.93
CA CYS A 32 11.94 10.99 30.05
C CYS A 32 12.18 12.48 30.31
N THR A 33 12.51 13.24 29.28
CA THR A 33 12.77 14.69 29.35
C THR A 33 11.59 15.55 28.85
N ARG A 34 10.47 14.93 28.48
CA ARG A 34 9.30 15.65 27.94
C ARG A 34 8.55 16.36 29.08
N ALA A 35 8.42 17.68 29.00
CA ALA A 35 7.65 18.48 29.94
C ALA A 35 6.20 17.95 30.05
N ASN A 36 5.51 17.77 28.92
CA ASN A 36 4.10 17.36 28.86
C ASN A 36 3.89 15.92 28.35
N CYS A 37 4.70 14.95 28.79
CA CYS A 37 4.46 13.52 28.52
C CYS A 37 3.07 13.07 29.04
N GLN A 38 2.24 12.54 28.13
CA GLN A 38 0.89 12.04 28.39
C GLN A 38 0.87 10.52 28.67
N GLU A 39 1.99 9.98 29.17
CA GLU A 39 2.18 8.56 29.48
C GLU A 39 2.60 8.40 30.94
N LEU A 40 2.24 7.28 31.56
CA LEU A 40 2.55 6.97 32.96
C LEU A 40 4.04 6.70 33.15
N HIS A 41 4.63 7.34 34.14
CA HIS A 41 6.00 7.07 34.55
C HIS A 41 5.99 6.02 35.65
N LEU A 42 6.15 4.77 35.25
CA LEU A 42 6.21 3.58 36.11
C LEU A 42 7.33 2.67 35.66
N CYS A 43 7.94 1.97 36.61
CA CYS A 43 8.94 0.94 36.36
C CYS A 43 8.28 -0.27 35.68
N THR A 44 8.72 -0.62 34.47
CA THR A 44 8.17 -1.78 33.75
C THR A 44 8.48 -3.10 34.45
N TYR A 45 9.64 -3.20 35.11
CA TYR A 45 10.00 -4.39 35.88
C TYR A 45 9.15 -4.54 37.15
N PHE A 46 8.78 -3.43 37.80
CA PHE A 46 7.85 -3.45 38.94
C PHE A 46 6.47 -3.94 38.52
N LEU A 47 5.91 -3.44 37.42
CA LEU A 47 4.61 -3.88 36.91
C LEU A 47 4.59 -5.37 36.55
N GLN A 48 5.76 -5.95 36.26
CA GLN A 48 5.94 -7.36 35.96
C GLN A 48 6.25 -8.21 37.21
N ASN A 49 6.31 -7.62 38.40
CA ASN A 49 6.80 -8.24 39.64
C ASN A 49 8.23 -8.82 39.52
N ARG A 50 9.13 -8.08 38.84
CA ARG A 50 10.51 -8.51 38.51
C ARG A 50 11.59 -7.47 38.82
N CYS A 51 11.25 -6.33 39.43
CA CYS A 51 12.27 -5.36 39.81
C CYS A 51 13.02 -5.87 41.05
N THR A 52 14.32 -6.11 40.90
CA THR A 52 15.21 -6.61 41.97
C THR A 52 16.13 -5.52 42.55
N ALA A 53 16.06 -4.29 42.02
CA ALA A 53 16.90 -3.19 42.48
C ALA A 53 16.41 -2.69 43.85
N GLU A 54 17.26 -2.75 44.87
CA GLU A 54 16.98 -2.21 46.20
C GLU A 54 16.66 -0.71 46.17
N ARG A 55 17.29 0.03 45.25
CA ARG A 55 17.05 1.46 45.01
C ARG A 55 16.80 1.71 43.53
N CYS A 56 15.61 1.32 43.05
CA CYS A 56 15.21 1.58 41.67
C CYS A 56 15.00 3.09 41.46
N ASN A 57 15.58 3.66 40.40
CA ASN A 57 15.40 5.06 40.03
C ASN A 57 14.09 5.31 39.23
N LYS A 58 13.17 4.35 39.25
CA LYS A 58 11.89 4.37 38.56
C LYS A 58 10.76 4.18 39.58
N ALA A 59 9.61 4.80 39.33
CA ALA A 59 8.48 4.78 40.25
C ALA A 59 7.85 3.39 40.32
N HIS A 60 7.61 2.91 41.54
CA HIS A 60 6.93 1.66 41.86
C HIS A 60 5.50 1.91 42.39
N GLU A 61 4.95 3.08 42.13
CA GLU A 61 3.63 3.50 42.60
C GLU A 61 2.99 4.42 41.57
N LEU A 62 1.66 4.38 41.49
CA LEU A 62 0.90 5.30 40.64
C LEU A 62 0.80 6.70 41.24
N GLU A 63 1.07 6.84 42.53
CA GLU A 63 0.78 8.04 43.33
C GLU A 63 1.85 9.14 43.21
N THR A 64 2.65 9.11 42.14
CA THR A 64 3.54 10.22 41.84
C THR A 64 2.72 11.44 41.40
N PRO A 65 3.13 12.68 41.73
CA PRO A 65 2.37 13.89 41.41
C PRO A 65 1.99 13.99 39.92
N ARG A 66 2.89 13.54 39.03
CA ARG A 66 2.65 13.51 37.59
C ARG A 66 1.56 12.52 37.17
N ASN A 67 1.64 11.30 37.69
CA ASN A 67 0.73 10.22 37.29
C ASN A 67 -0.69 10.50 37.81
N ILE A 68 -0.82 11.03 39.02
CA ILE A 68 -2.11 11.46 39.59
C ILE A 68 -2.77 12.51 38.69
N LEU A 69 -2.06 13.59 38.35
CA LEU A 69 -2.61 14.65 37.49
C LEU A 69 -3.11 14.12 36.14
N LEU A 70 -2.38 13.17 35.55
CA LEU A 70 -2.77 12.53 34.29
C LEU A 70 -4.01 11.62 34.46
N LEU A 71 -4.06 10.84 35.54
CA LEU A 71 -5.14 9.88 35.81
C LEU A 71 -6.45 10.57 36.22
N GLU A 72 -6.36 11.60 37.07
CA GLU A 72 -7.52 12.40 37.50
C GLU A 72 -8.15 13.14 36.32
N GLY A 73 -7.33 13.66 35.40
CA GLY A 73 -7.78 14.27 34.15
C GLY A 73 -8.55 13.31 33.23
N LEU A 74 -8.41 12.00 33.44
CA LEU A 74 -9.10 10.94 32.71
C LEU A 74 -10.21 10.26 33.53
N GLY A 75 -10.52 10.78 34.71
CA GLY A 75 -11.59 10.27 35.57
C GLY A 75 -11.23 9.00 36.35
N TRP A 76 -9.94 8.75 36.60
CA TRP A 76 -9.45 7.74 37.55
C TRP A 76 -9.09 8.45 38.86
N LYS A 77 -10.00 8.44 39.83
CA LYS A 77 -9.90 9.26 41.05
C LYS A 77 -10.08 8.41 42.31
N GLY A 78 -9.26 8.66 43.32
CA GLY A 78 -9.32 7.95 44.59
C GLY A 78 -8.56 6.63 44.58
N SER A 79 -8.48 5.99 45.76
CA SER A 79 -7.69 4.79 46.01
C SER A 79 -8.14 3.58 45.19
N ASP A 80 -9.46 3.38 45.08
CA ASP A 80 -10.03 2.17 44.46
C ASP A 80 -9.80 2.17 42.94
N ASP A 81 -9.98 3.32 42.28
CA ASP A 81 -9.67 3.50 40.86
C ASP A 81 -8.16 3.30 40.60
N LEU A 82 -7.30 3.74 41.51
CA LEU A 82 -5.84 3.57 41.39
C LEU A 82 -5.42 2.11 41.55
N ALA A 83 -6.03 1.38 42.48
CA ALA A 83 -5.82 -0.06 42.64
C ALA A 83 -6.24 -0.82 41.38
N LEU A 84 -7.43 -0.53 40.86
CA LEU A 84 -7.94 -1.12 39.61
C LEU A 84 -7.04 -0.77 38.40
N ALA A 85 -6.57 0.47 38.31
CA ALA A 85 -5.62 0.91 37.29
C ALA A 85 -4.31 0.14 37.37
N LEU A 86 -3.76 -0.04 38.58
CA LEU A 86 -2.51 -0.78 38.78
C LEU A 86 -2.66 -2.25 38.41
N ASP A 87 -3.76 -2.89 38.79
CA ASP A 87 -4.04 -4.28 38.44
C ASP A 87 -4.24 -4.45 36.93
N THR A 88 -4.97 -3.54 36.30
CA THR A 88 -5.12 -3.50 34.83
C THR A 88 -3.75 -3.32 34.13
N LEU A 89 -2.86 -2.49 34.68
CA LEU A 89 -1.50 -2.29 34.14
C LEU A 89 -0.63 -3.52 34.36
N ARG A 90 -0.73 -4.17 35.51
CA ARG A 90 -0.04 -5.44 35.79
C ARG A 90 -0.52 -6.54 34.87
N GLU A 91 -1.82 -6.67 34.64
CA GLU A 91 -2.37 -7.59 33.64
C GLU A 91 -1.84 -7.26 32.23
N ARG A 92 -1.85 -6.00 31.82
CA ARG A 92 -1.25 -5.55 30.54
C ARG A 92 0.26 -5.80 30.46
N ALA A 93 0.98 -5.73 31.58
CA ALA A 93 2.40 -6.02 31.66
C ALA A 93 2.70 -7.53 31.69
N ARG A 94 1.73 -8.35 32.17
CA ARG A 94 1.72 -9.81 32.12
C ARG A 94 1.35 -10.33 30.72
N ILE A 95 0.58 -9.58 29.93
CA ILE A 95 0.40 -9.79 28.49
C ILE A 95 1.74 -9.50 27.80
N PRO A 96 2.47 -10.48 27.25
CA PRO A 96 3.88 -10.26 26.95
C PRO A 96 4.11 -9.34 25.76
N GLN A 97 5.23 -8.63 25.83
CA GLN A 97 5.87 -7.92 24.72
C GLN A 97 6.43 -8.87 23.64
N VAL A 98 6.33 -10.18 23.83
CA VAL A 98 6.88 -11.19 22.92
C VAL A 98 5.96 -11.31 21.72
N GLY A 99 6.42 -10.79 20.58
CA GLY A 99 5.78 -10.93 19.28
C GLY A 99 6.70 -11.65 18.32
N VAL A 100 6.16 -12.06 17.18
CA VAL A 100 6.98 -12.63 16.11
C VAL A 100 7.67 -11.50 15.34
N CYS A 101 8.96 -11.69 15.05
CA CYS A 101 9.78 -10.69 14.38
C CYS A 101 9.31 -10.48 12.95
N PHE A 102 8.75 -9.31 12.68
CA PHE A 102 8.32 -8.95 11.32
C PHE A 102 9.50 -8.82 10.36
N ARG A 103 10.68 -8.42 10.87
CA ARG A 103 11.88 -8.31 10.06
C ARG A 103 12.42 -9.68 9.67
N TYR A 104 12.32 -10.69 10.54
CA TYR A 104 12.67 -12.07 10.24
C TYR A 104 11.80 -12.63 9.12
N ILE A 105 10.47 -12.48 9.25
CA ILE A 105 9.51 -12.97 8.24
C ILE A 105 9.69 -12.27 6.89
N LEU A 106 10.02 -10.98 6.93
CA LEU A 106 10.21 -10.17 5.74
C LEU A 106 11.69 -10.06 5.35
N ASP A 107 12.54 -11.01 5.74
CA ASP A 107 13.93 -11.19 5.28
C ASP A 107 14.83 -9.95 5.44
N ARG A 108 14.75 -9.29 6.60
CA ARG A 108 15.50 -8.06 6.95
C ARG A 108 15.96 -8.03 8.41
N CYS A 109 15.99 -9.15 9.12
CA CYS A 109 16.55 -9.19 10.48
C CYS A 109 18.07 -9.36 10.36
N PRO A 110 18.88 -8.31 10.61
CA PRO A 110 20.31 -8.37 10.32
C PRO A 110 21.13 -8.89 11.49
N ASP A 111 20.53 -9.05 12.67
CA ASP A 111 21.26 -9.29 13.91
C ASP A 111 20.41 -10.08 14.91
N ASP A 112 20.76 -11.34 15.12
CA ASP A 112 20.12 -12.20 16.12
C ASP A 112 20.42 -11.69 17.54
N SER A 113 21.54 -11.01 17.77
CA SER A 113 21.97 -10.62 19.12
C SER A 113 21.13 -9.49 19.77
N GLU A 114 20.57 -8.58 18.94
CA GLU A 114 19.78 -7.42 19.39
C GLU A 114 18.28 -7.51 19.08
N CYS A 115 17.85 -8.52 18.32
CA CYS A 115 16.44 -8.67 17.96
C CYS A 115 15.58 -8.94 19.21
N LYS A 116 14.48 -8.19 19.38
CA LYS A 116 13.61 -8.27 20.58
C LYS A 116 12.36 -9.14 20.38
N TYR A 117 12.28 -9.84 19.25
CA TYR A 117 11.11 -10.57 18.81
C TYR A 117 11.49 -11.98 18.38
N LEU A 118 10.56 -12.92 18.51
CA LEU A 118 10.80 -14.33 18.18
C LEU A 118 10.96 -14.56 16.68
N HIS A 119 11.95 -15.36 16.30
CA HIS A 119 12.16 -15.84 14.95
C HIS A 119 11.34 -17.12 14.74
N LEU A 120 10.07 -16.92 14.41
CA LEU A 120 9.08 -17.99 14.29
C LEU A 120 8.20 -17.76 13.07
N CYS A 121 7.68 -18.84 12.48
CA CYS A 121 6.66 -18.76 11.45
C CYS A 121 5.37 -18.13 12.01
N TYR A 122 4.91 -17.06 11.38
CA TYR A 122 3.67 -16.38 11.77
C TYR A 122 2.43 -17.29 11.66
N ARG A 123 2.35 -18.10 10.60
CA ARG A 123 1.25 -19.06 10.44
C ARG A 123 1.29 -20.18 11.49
N TYR A 124 2.48 -20.60 11.90
CA TYR A 124 2.62 -21.60 12.97
C TYR A 124 2.16 -21.05 14.31
N ALA A 125 2.56 -19.82 14.65
CA ALA A 125 2.09 -19.14 15.84
C ALA A 125 0.56 -18.93 15.87
N LYS A 126 -0.07 -18.84 14.68
CA LYS A 126 -1.53 -18.75 14.51
C LYS A 126 -2.26 -20.10 14.42
N ASP A 127 -1.55 -21.23 14.42
CA ASP A 127 -2.09 -22.57 14.17
C ASP A 127 -2.70 -22.73 12.76
N THR A 128 -2.26 -21.91 11.79
CA THR A 128 -2.73 -21.96 10.40
C THR A 128 -1.64 -22.42 9.43
N CYS A 129 -0.50 -22.92 9.93
CA CYS A 129 0.55 -23.47 9.08
C CYS A 129 0.15 -24.86 8.58
N PRO A 130 0.10 -25.10 7.25
CA PRO A 130 -0.46 -26.33 6.69
C PRO A 130 0.37 -27.59 6.94
N LEU A 131 1.66 -27.45 7.28
CA LEU A 131 2.58 -28.58 7.50
C LEU A 131 2.82 -28.90 8.99
N GLY A 132 2.03 -28.32 9.89
CA GLY A 132 2.07 -28.65 11.32
C GLY A 132 3.37 -28.25 12.02
N GLN A 133 3.82 -29.05 12.98
CA GLN A 133 4.93 -28.71 13.89
C GLN A 133 6.32 -28.83 13.25
N ASN A 134 6.52 -29.72 12.27
CA ASN A 134 7.87 -30.16 11.90
C ASN A 134 8.45 -29.50 10.65
N ARG A 135 7.63 -28.80 9.84
CA ARG A 135 8.11 -28.16 8.61
C ARG A 135 7.25 -26.95 8.25
N CYS A 136 7.87 -25.94 7.64
CA CYS A 136 7.18 -24.80 7.05
C CYS A 136 7.35 -24.80 5.52
N LEU A 137 6.26 -24.62 4.76
CA LEU A 137 6.32 -24.46 3.28
C LEU A 137 7.17 -23.24 2.86
N TYR A 138 7.32 -22.27 3.75
CA TYR A 138 7.99 -21.00 3.51
C TYR A 138 9.36 -20.91 4.22
N ASN A 139 9.85 -22.04 4.74
CA ASN A 139 11.16 -22.16 5.40
C ASN A 139 11.38 -21.27 6.63
N PHE A 140 10.31 -20.92 7.36
CA PHE A 140 10.42 -20.26 8.66
C PHE A 140 10.50 -21.28 9.80
N SER A 141 11.24 -20.94 10.85
CA SER A 141 11.38 -21.78 12.04
C SER A 141 10.02 -22.01 12.72
N HIS A 142 9.77 -23.23 13.18
CA HIS A 142 8.68 -23.57 14.10
C HIS A 142 9.21 -23.83 15.51
N ASP A 143 10.52 -23.66 15.72
CA ASP A 143 11.20 -23.98 16.96
C ASP A 143 11.26 -22.75 17.87
N LEU A 144 10.59 -22.87 19.00
CA LEU A 144 10.55 -21.84 20.04
C LEU A 144 11.64 -22.01 21.10
N VAL A 145 12.15 -23.23 21.29
CA VAL A 145 12.89 -23.60 22.51
C VAL A 145 14.31 -24.03 22.20
N HIS A 146 14.54 -24.75 21.09
CA HIS A 146 15.89 -25.17 20.72
C HIS A 146 16.56 -24.20 19.75
N ASP A 147 15.80 -23.25 19.19
CA ASP A 147 16.38 -22.07 18.53
C ASP A 147 17.04 -21.18 19.59
N LYS A 148 18.36 -21.01 19.49
CA LYS A 148 19.17 -20.27 20.48
C LYS A 148 18.66 -18.85 20.73
N HIS A 149 18.29 -18.14 19.66
CA HIS A 149 17.79 -16.77 19.74
C HIS A 149 16.46 -16.71 20.48
N ASN A 150 15.52 -17.58 20.13
CA ASN A 150 14.22 -17.67 20.78
C ASN A 150 14.37 -18.08 22.26
N ALA A 151 15.24 -19.05 22.57
CA ALA A 151 15.53 -19.49 23.94
C ALA A 151 16.09 -18.35 24.81
N ASP A 152 17.05 -17.59 24.28
CA ASP A 152 17.64 -16.43 24.97
C ASP A 152 16.59 -15.35 25.23
N LEU A 153 15.73 -15.06 24.24
CA LEU A 153 14.63 -14.11 24.42
C LEU A 153 13.60 -14.60 25.45
N LEU A 154 13.17 -15.86 25.38
CA LEU A 154 12.25 -16.43 26.34
C LEU A 154 12.84 -16.37 27.76
N THR A 155 14.13 -16.66 27.93
CA THR A 155 14.84 -16.53 29.22
C THR A 155 14.87 -15.08 29.71
N ARG A 156 15.25 -14.11 28.85
CA ARG A 156 15.21 -12.67 29.19
C ARG A 156 13.81 -12.19 29.57
N PHE A 157 12.78 -12.75 28.95
CA PHE A 157 11.38 -12.48 29.28
C PHE A 157 10.84 -13.39 30.40
N GLY A 158 11.65 -14.23 31.04
CA GLY A 158 11.24 -15.13 32.12
C GLY A 158 10.08 -16.05 31.71
N LEU A 159 10.13 -16.57 30.48
CA LEU A 159 9.15 -17.46 29.87
C LEU A 159 9.75 -18.83 29.48
N TYR A 160 11.03 -19.07 29.80
CA TYR A 160 11.73 -20.29 29.39
C TYR A 160 11.01 -21.57 29.88
N ASP A 161 10.59 -21.60 31.15
CA ASP A 161 9.87 -22.74 31.74
C ASP A 161 8.34 -22.70 31.50
N THR A 162 7.84 -21.73 30.72
CA THR A 162 6.41 -21.61 30.45
C THR A 162 5.96 -22.66 29.44
N PRO A 163 4.84 -23.38 29.67
CA PRO A 163 4.32 -24.35 28.70
C PRO A 163 4.14 -23.73 27.29
N LEU A 164 4.53 -24.46 26.25
CA LEU A 164 4.45 -24.01 24.86
C LEU A 164 3.04 -23.58 24.43
N THR A 165 2.02 -24.26 24.96
CA THR A 165 0.61 -23.94 24.73
C THR A 165 0.27 -22.53 25.23
N GLU A 166 0.79 -22.15 26.38
CA GLU A 166 0.61 -20.85 27.00
C GLU A 166 1.37 -19.75 26.23
N ILE A 167 2.62 -20.02 25.82
CA ILE A 167 3.39 -19.11 24.95
C ILE A 167 2.64 -18.86 23.62
N ARG A 168 2.10 -19.92 23.00
CA ARG A 168 1.31 -19.80 21.76
C ARG A 168 0.01 -19.02 21.97
N SER A 169 -0.70 -19.25 23.08
CA SER A 169 -1.91 -18.50 23.43
C SER A 169 -1.62 -17.00 23.52
N ARG A 170 -0.51 -16.63 24.19
CA ARG A 170 -0.04 -15.25 24.31
C ARG A 170 0.34 -14.62 22.98
N LEU A 171 1.03 -15.37 22.11
CA LEU A 171 1.36 -14.92 20.76
C LEU A 171 0.10 -14.65 19.92
N LYS A 172 -0.89 -15.54 19.98
CA LYS A 172 -2.17 -15.35 19.28
C LYS A 172 -2.90 -14.09 19.74
N GLU A 173 -2.96 -13.86 21.06
CA GLU A 173 -3.57 -12.63 21.61
C GLU A 173 -2.83 -11.38 21.10
N LYS A 174 -1.49 -11.39 21.13
CA LYS A 174 -0.69 -10.29 20.56
C LYS A 174 -0.98 -10.07 19.07
N MET A 175 -1.14 -11.14 18.30
CA MET A 175 -1.44 -11.09 16.87
C MET A 175 -2.88 -10.68 16.56
N ARG A 176 -3.83 -10.84 17.49
CA ARG A 176 -5.18 -10.26 17.36
C ARG A 176 -5.13 -8.74 17.43
N HIS A 177 -4.37 -8.19 18.38
CA HIS A 177 -4.23 -6.74 18.56
C HIS A 177 -3.26 -6.09 17.57
N THR A 178 -2.25 -6.82 17.14
CA THR A 178 -1.21 -6.34 16.21
C THR A 178 -0.92 -7.40 15.14
N PRO A 179 -1.85 -7.63 14.19
CA PRO A 179 -1.66 -8.62 13.14
C PRO A 179 -0.49 -8.23 12.23
N LEU A 180 0.29 -9.22 11.84
CA LEU A 180 1.24 -9.04 10.73
C LEU A 180 0.47 -9.01 9.42
N GLU A 181 0.71 -7.97 8.64
CA GLU A 181 0.08 -7.75 7.36
C GLU A 181 1.14 -7.55 6.26
N PRO A 182 0.88 -7.99 5.02
CA PRO A 182 1.83 -7.83 3.92
C PRO A 182 2.10 -6.35 3.65
N GLN A 183 3.35 -6.01 3.38
CA GLN A 183 3.80 -4.65 3.05
C GLN A 183 4.26 -4.57 1.60
N LEU A 184 4.31 -3.37 1.03
CA LEU A 184 4.95 -3.17 -0.27
C LEU A 184 6.46 -3.40 -0.17
N CYS A 185 7.04 -3.99 -1.22
CA CYS A 185 8.48 -4.18 -1.32
C CYS A 185 9.18 -2.88 -1.74
N ASN A 186 10.25 -2.52 -1.04
CA ASN A 186 11.03 -1.31 -1.32
C ASN A 186 12.09 -1.54 -2.42
N HIS A 187 12.47 -2.79 -2.71
CA HIS A 187 13.64 -3.14 -3.53
C HIS A 187 13.24 -3.98 -4.76
N THR A 188 12.26 -3.55 -5.54
CA THR A 188 11.74 -4.43 -6.62
C THR A 188 12.72 -4.65 -7.79
N LYS A 189 13.81 -3.89 -7.91
CA LYS A 189 14.87 -4.16 -8.91
C LYS A 189 15.81 -5.32 -8.53
N ASP A 190 16.17 -5.44 -7.24
CA ASP A 190 17.15 -6.43 -6.77
C ASP A 190 16.52 -7.56 -5.93
N CYS A 191 15.20 -7.50 -5.70
CA CYS A 191 14.52 -8.54 -4.96
C CYS A 191 14.47 -9.82 -5.81
N LYS A 192 15.19 -10.85 -5.35
CA LYS A 192 15.25 -12.20 -5.95
C LYS A 192 13.92 -12.99 -5.91
N GLY A 193 12.80 -12.34 -5.61
CA GLY A 193 11.47 -12.96 -5.62
C GLY A 193 11.19 -13.90 -4.45
N ASN A 194 12.04 -13.97 -3.42
CA ASN A 194 11.82 -14.81 -2.22
C ASN A 194 11.27 -14.06 -1.00
N CYS A 195 10.99 -12.77 -1.12
CA CYS A 195 10.45 -12.00 0.00
C CYS A 195 8.95 -12.29 0.25
N LEU A 196 8.46 -11.89 1.43
CA LEU A 196 7.04 -11.90 1.78
C LEU A 196 6.40 -10.50 1.70
N ARG A 197 6.84 -9.68 0.74
CA ARG A 197 6.30 -8.34 0.49
C ARG A 197 5.64 -8.29 -0.89
N LEU A 198 4.58 -7.49 -1.01
CA LEU A 198 3.90 -7.31 -2.29
C LEU A 198 4.75 -6.44 -3.22
N HIS A 199 4.99 -6.94 -4.43
CA HIS A 199 5.59 -6.22 -5.53
C HIS A 199 4.47 -5.49 -6.28
N TYR A 200 4.15 -4.28 -5.81
CA TYR A 200 3.16 -3.42 -6.44
C TYR A 200 3.59 -1.96 -6.34
N CYS A 201 3.30 -1.19 -7.38
CA CYS A 201 3.61 0.23 -7.44
C CYS A 201 2.70 1.03 -6.50
N GLU A 202 3.30 1.58 -5.46
CA GLU A 202 2.60 2.46 -4.52
C GLU A 202 1.92 3.64 -5.21
N VAL A 203 2.57 4.27 -6.20
CA VAL A 203 1.96 5.36 -6.96
C VAL A 203 0.69 4.87 -7.67
N ASN A 204 0.74 3.68 -8.28
CA ASN A 204 -0.39 3.05 -8.97
C ASN A 204 -1.51 2.57 -8.02
N LEU A 205 -1.32 2.63 -6.69
CA LEU A 205 -2.42 2.41 -5.75
C LEU A 205 -3.33 3.64 -5.66
N TYR A 206 -2.78 4.84 -5.83
CA TYR A 206 -3.48 6.09 -5.54
C TYR A 206 -3.79 6.91 -6.80
N ALA A 207 -2.91 6.86 -7.78
CA ALA A 207 -3.01 7.65 -9.00
C ALA A 207 -2.38 6.90 -10.17
N HIS A 208 -2.54 7.42 -11.38
CA HIS A 208 -1.88 6.84 -12.54
C HIS A 208 -0.36 6.92 -12.41
N CYS A 209 0.32 5.78 -12.39
CA CYS A 209 1.77 5.77 -12.39
C CYS A 209 2.31 6.14 -13.78
N ARG A 210 3.04 7.26 -13.88
CA ARG A 210 3.68 7.77 -15.12
C ARG A 210 4.56 6.77 -15.89
N HIS A 211 4.95 5.67 -15.24
CA HIS A 211 5.78 4.64 -15.87
C HIS A 211 4.95 3.56 -16.58
N GLY A 212 3.62 3.53 -16.40
CA GLY A 212 2.72 2.55 -17.01
C GLY A 212 3.23 1.12 -16.82
N ASP A 213 3.14 0.31 -17.86
CA ASP A 213 3.58 -1.09 -17.82
C ASP A 213 5.11 -1.26 -17.72
N ARG A 214 5.89 -0.17 -17.87
CA ARG A 214 7.35 -0.16 -17.63
C ARG A 214 7.69 0.05 -16.15
N CYS A 215 6.71 0.20 -15.27
CA CYS A 215 6.96 0.37 -13.86
C CYS A 215 7.60 -0.88 -13.26
N PHE A 216 8.86 -0.77 -12.85
CA PHE A 216 9.64 -1.84 -12.23
C PHE A 216 9.05 -2.34 -10.89
N LYS A 217 8.08 -1.62 -10.30
CA LYS A 217 7.33 -2.10 -9.12
C LYS A 217 6.14 -2.99 -9.48
N GLY A 218 5.72 -3.01 -10.75
CA GLY A 218 4.57 -3.76 -11.24
C GLY A 218 3.22 -3.16 -10.84
N HIS A 219 2.19 -3.34 -11.67
CA HIS A 219 0.83 -2.82 -11.45
C HIS A 219 -0.19 -3.94 -11.25
N SER A 220 0.27 -5.16 -10.95
CA SER A 220 -0.60 -6.33 -10.81
C SER A 220 -0.20 -7.17 -9.60
N LEU A 221 -1.20 -7.53 -8.79
CA LEU A 221 -1.06 -8.52 -7.72
C LEU A 221 -1.19 -9.96 -8.21
N LYS A 222 -1.52 -10.18 -9.50
CA LYS A 222 -1.74 -11.51 -10.08
C LYS A 222 -0.45 -12.27 -10.41
N ASN A 223 0.73 -11.65 -10.27
CA ASN A 223 1.98 -12.35 -10.54
C ASN A 223 2.23 -13.47 -9.50
N GLU A 224 3.00 -14.48 -9.90
CA GLU A 224 3.26 -15.68 -9.11
C GLU A 224 3.78 -15.37 -7.70
N HIS A 225 4.72 -14.42 -7.61
CA HIS A 225 5.28 -13.96 -6.33
C HIS A 225 4.19 -13.40 -5.41
N ASN A 226 3.41 -12.44 -5.89
CA ASN A 226 2.35 -11.79 -5.10
C ASN A 226 1.27 -12.79 -4.69
N ARG A 227 0.87 -13.74 -5.56
CA ARG A 227 -0.06 -14.81 -5.18
C ARG A 227 0.46 -15.66 -4.03
N ARG A 228 1.76 -15.99 -4.02
CA ARG A 228 2.40 -16.71 -2.92
C ARG A 228 2.37 -15.91 -1.61
N VAL A 229 2.64 -14.60 -1.69
CA VAL A 229 2.59 -13.69 -0.53
C VAL A 229 1.16 -13.57 0.00
N LEU A 230 0.18 -13.33 -0.86
CA LEU A 230 -1.24 -13.23 -0.51
C LEU A 230 -1.74 -14.53 0.15
N LYS A 231 -1.37 -15.69 -0.40
CA LYS A 231 -1.67 -17.00 0.19
C LYS A 231 -1.03 -17.20 1.57
N TYR A 232 0.15 -16.65 1.82
CA TYR A 232 0.78 -16.71 3.16
C TYR A 232 -0.04 -15.93 4.20
N PHE A 233 -0.52 -14.75 3.82
CA PHE A 233 -1.27 -13.86 4.72
C PHE A 233 -2.78 -14.11 4.74
N ASP A 234 -3.29 -15.03 3.92
CA ASP A 234 -4.71 -15.32 3.75
C ASP A 234 -5.50 -14.08 3.27
N TRP A 235 -4.91 -13.35 2.32
CA TRP A 235 -5.50 -12.14 1.74
C TRP A 235 -5.96 -12.41 0.30
N THR A 236 -7.12 -11.87 -0.08
CA THR A 236 -7.51 -11.77 -1.49
C THR A 236 -6.85 -10.56 -2.14
N GLU A 237 -6.78 -10.54 -3.47
CA GLU A 237 -6.23 -9.42 -4.24
C GLU A 237 -7.00 -8.12 -3.96
N ASP A 238 -8.34 -8.18 -4.00
CA ASP A 238 -9.22 -7.04 -3.74
C ASP A 238 -9.07 -6.51 -2.32
N TYR A 239 -9.00 -7.41 -1.34
CA TYR A 239 -8.79 -7.05 0.06
C TYR A 239 -7.43 -6.35 0.23
N ALA A 240 -6.38 -6.90 -0.39
CA ALA A 240 -5.04 -6.31 -0.33
C ALA A 240 -5.02 -4.88 -0.91
N LEU A 241 -5.59 -4.67 -2.10
CA LEU A 241 -5.68 -3.33 -2.71
C LEU A 241 -6.46 -2.36 -1.84
N LYS A 242 -7.59 -2.80 -1.25
CA LYS A 242 -8.42 -1.98 -0.36
C LYS A 242 -7.64 -1.55 0.89
N GLU A 243 -6.95 -2.48 1.55
CA GLU A 243 -6.18 -2.17 2.77
C GLU A 243 -4.93 -1.32 2.47
N LEU A 244 -4.19 -1.61 1.40
CA LEU A 244 -3.05 -0.79 0.98
C LEU A 244 -3.49 0.65 0.65
N LYS A 245 -4.64 0.84 0.00
CA LYS A 245 -5.22 2.16 -0.24
C LYS A 245 -5.61 2.89 1.06
N LYS A 246 -6.08 2.19 2.09
CA LYS A 246 -6.36 2.79 3.42
C LYS A 246 -5.07 3.25 4.11
N ARG A 247 -3.98 2.49 3.99
CA ARG A 247 -2.72 2.80 4.67
C ARG A 247 -2.06 4.09 4.18
N GLY A 248 -2.07 4.36 2.87
CA GLY A 248 -1.57 5.62 2.30
C GLY A 248 -2.54 6.79 2.36
N ARG A 249 -3.78 6.59 2.84
CA ARG A 249 -4.73 7.66 3.16
C ARG A 249 -4.49 8.33 4.52
N ARG A 250 -3.35 8.10 5.16
CA ARG A 250 -2.96 8.80 6.39
C ARG A 250 -1.86 9.81 6.11
N CYS A 251 -2.26 10.91 5.47
CA CYS A 251 -1.59 12.18 5.74
C CYS A 251 -2.01 12.63 7.14
N ILE A 252 -1.28 12.16 8.17
CA ILE A 252 -1.46 12.67 9.54
C ILE A 252 -0.72 14.00 9.56
N ALA A 253 -1.46 15.10 9.60
CA ALA A 253 -0.95 16.45 9.35
C ALA A 253 0.32 16.79 10.17
N GLU A 254 0.47 16.17 11.35
CA GLU A 254 1.59 16.35 12.29
C GLU A 254 2.96 15.84 11.80
N ARG A 255 3.02 14.95 10.80
CA ARG A 255 4.29 14.37 10.29
C ARG A 255 4.54 14.61 8.80
N CYS A 256 3.63 15.28 8.13
CA CYS A 256 3.77 15.56 6.71
C CYS A 256 4.46 16.91 6.54
N ASN A 257 5.60 16.92 5.86
CA ASN A 257 6.37 18.12 5.53
C ASN A 257 5.87 18.83 4.26
N LYS A 258 4.67 18.47 3.77
CA LYS A 258 4.00 19.11 2.65
C LYS A 258 2.87 19.99 3.18
N ALA A 259 2.56 21.04 2.44
CA ALA A 259 1.46 21.92 2.79
C ALA A 259 0.11 21.20 2.57
N HIS A 260 -0.77 21.23 3.57
CA HIS A 260 -2.15 20.72 3.47
C HIS A 260 -3.16 21.80 3.10
N THR A 261 -2.69 23.03 2.91
CA THR A 261 -3.45 24.11 2.35
C THR A 261 -2.74 24.59 1.08
N LEU A 262 -3.53 24.98 0.08
CA LEU A 262 -2.99 25.63 -1.11
C LEU A 262 -2.51 27.06 -0.76
N GLU A 263 -3.01 27.63 0.33
CA GLU A 263 -2.62 28.95 0.86
C GLU A 263 -1.26 28.94 1.55
N THR A 264 -0.20 28.81 0.77
CA THR A 264 1.16 29.03 1.27
C THR A 264 1.71 30.35 0.74
N PRO A 265 2.61 31.05 1.47
CA PRO A 265 3.27 32.25 0.94
C PRO A 265 3.99 32.03 -0.39
N ARG A 266 4.44 30.80 -0.66
CA ARG A 266 5.02 30.41 -1.94
C ARG A 266 3.98 30.36 -3.06
N ASN A 267 2.85 29.70 -2.82
CA ASN A 267 1.80 29.55 -3.83
C ASN A 267 1.10 30.89 -4.10
N LYS A 268 0.88 31.73 -3.07
CA LYS A 268 0.34 33.08 -3.23
C LYS A 268 1.21 33.91 -4.18
N ARG A 269 2.53 33.97 -3.93
CA ARG A 269 3.48 34.65 -4.83
C ARG A 269 3.50 34.09 -6.25
N LEU A 270 3.35 32.78 -6.40
CA LEU A 270 3.31 32.14 -7.72
C LEU A 270 2.04 32.55 -8.49
N LEU A 271 0.87 32.51 -7.84
CA LEU A 271 -0.39 32.96 -8.43
C LEU A 271 -0.37 34.45 -8.75
N ASP A 272 0.14 35.29 -7.84
CA ASP A 272 0.31 36.72 -8.08
C ASP A 272 1.17 37.01 -9.32
N GLY A 273 2.27 36.25 -9.48
CA GLY A 273 3.16 36.33 -10.64
C GLY A 273 2.53 35.86 -11.95
N LEU A 274 1.48 35.04 -11.87
CA LEU A 274 0.67 34.60 -13.01
C LEU A 274 -0.54 35.52 -13.27
N GLY A 275 -0.72 36.58 -12.46
CA GLY A 275 -1.84 37.53 -12.59
C GLY A 275 -3.10 37.15 -11.81
N TRP A 276 -3.05 36.12 -10.97
CA TRP A 276 -4.17 35.60 -10.20
C TRP A 276 -4.23 36.28 -8.82
N LYS A 277 -4.73 37.53 -8.79
CA LYS A 277 -4.75 38.42 -7.60
C LYS A 277 -6.16 38.68 -7.04
N GLY A 278 -7.19 38.10 -7.67
CA GLY A 278 -8.59 38.29 -7.33
C GLY A 278 -9.01 37.52 -6.07
N ILE A 279 -10.05 38.03 -5.40
CA ILE A 279 -10.72 37.31 -4.32
C ILE A 279 -11.38 36.07 -4.96
N GLY A 280 -10.97 34.87 -4.50
CA GLY A 280 -11.46 33.59 -5.03
C GLY A 280 -10.52 32.89 -6.03
N ASP A 281 -9.46 33.55 -6.52
CA ASP A 281 -8.51 32.94 -7.46
C ASP A 281 -7.79 31.72 -6.86
N MET A 282 -7.56 31.76 -5.55
CA MET A 282 -6.98 30.65 -4.80
C MET A 282 -7.89 29.41 -4.80
N GLU A 283 -9.20 29.62 -4.67
CA GLU A 283 -10.22 28.57 -4.70
C GLU A 283 -10.39 28.03 -6.12
N MET A 284 -10.40 28.91 -7.12
CA MET A 284 -10.42 28.54 -8.52
C MET A 284 -9.17 27.72 -8.93
N ALA A 285 -8.00 28.11 -8.46
CA ALA A 285 -6.77 27.34 -8.67
C ALA A 285 -6.85 25.95 -8.03
N LEU A 286 -7.40 25.85 -6.82
CA LEU A 286 -7.61 24.57 -6.15
C LEU A 286 -8.62 23.69 -6.89
N ASP A 287 -9.70 24.28 -7.40
CA ASP A 287 -10.69 23.58 -8.22
C ASP A 287 -10.08 23.05 -9.52
N ILE A 288 -9.29 23.87 -10.24
CA ILE A 288 -8.57 23.44 -11.46
C ILE A 288 -7.60 22.30 -11.15
N LEU A 289 -6.85 22.39 -10.04
CA LEU A 289 -5.93 21.32 -9.64
C LEU A 289 -6.68 20.02 -9.31
N ARG A 290 -7.82 20.10 -8.61
CA ARG A 290 -8.68 18.95 -8.31
C ARG A 290 -9.27 18.34 -9.59
N ARG A 291 -9.76 19.16 -10.52
CA ARG A 291 -10.25 18.71 -11.83
C ARG A 291 -9.15 17.99 -12.62
N ARG A 292 -7.93 18.55 -12.65
CA ARG A 292 -6.76 17.91 -13.28
C ARG A 292 -6.34 16.60 -12.61
N ASP A 293 -6.48 16.48 -11.30
CA ASP A 293 -6.16 15.25 -10.56
C ASP A 293 -7.21 14.14 -10.83
N ARG A 294 -8.51 14.48 -10.78
CA ARG A 294 -9.60 13.56 -11.18
C ARG A 294 -9.46 13.10 -12.63
N ALA A 295 -9.08 14.00 -13.52
CA ALA A 295 -8.82 13.70 -14.92
C ALA A 295 -7.63 12.74 -15.13
N GLN A 296 -6.56 12.88 -14.35
CA GLN A 296 -5.44 11.93 -14.34
C GLN A 296 -5.83 10.56 -13.77
N ALA A 297 -6.97 10.45 -13.09
CA ALA A 297 -7.48 9.17 -12.61
C ALA A 297 -8.08 8.30 -13.75
N VAL A 298 -8.39 8.89 -14.91
CA VAL A 298 -8.90 8.17 -16.08
C VAL A 298 -7.89 8.22 -17.23
N SER A 299 -7.76 7.12 -17.97
CA SER A 299 -6.83 6.98 -19.09
C SER A 299 -7.40 6.06 -20.17
N ILE A 300 -6.84 6.13 -21.38
CA ILE A 300 -7.29 5.30 -22.51
C ILE A 300 -6.89 3.83 -22.32
N CYS A 301 -7.82 2.92 -22.63
CA CYS A 301 -7.54 1.49 -22.65
C CYS A 301 -6.90 1.07 -23.97
N PHE A 302 -5.59 0.87 -23.97
CA PHE A 302 -4.89 0.36 -25.15
C PHE A 302 -5.26 -1.09 -25.49
N ASN A 303 -5.60 -1.93 -24.51
CA ASN A 303 -6.05 -3.30 -24.76
C ASN A 303 -7.40 -3.35 -25.49
N TYR A 304 -8.28 -2.38 -25.21
CA TYR A 304 -9.54 -2.22 -25.92
C TYR A 304 -9.28 -1.86 -27.39
N ASN A 305 -8.39 -0.90 -27.62
CA ASN A 305 -7.95 -0.51 -28.95
C ASN A 305 -7.23 -1.62 -29.72
N MET A 306 -6.75 -2.65 -29.03
CA MET A 306 -6.14 -3.85 -29.61
C MET A 306 -7.11 -5.02 -29.78
N GLY A 307 -8.38 -4.86 -29.39
CA GLY A 307 -9.41 -5.90 -29.49
C GLY A 307 -9.24 -7.06 -28.50
N ILE A 308 -8.51 -6.86 -27.40
CA ILE A 308 -8.16 -7.92 -26.41
C ILE A 308 -8.56 -7.55 -24.98
N CYS A 309 -9.39 -6.52 -24.78
CA CYS A 309 -9.82 -6.12 -23.44
C CYS A 309 -10.97 -7.02 -22.94
N PRO A 310 -10.84 -7.65 -21.76
CA PRO A 310 -11.89 -8.53 -21.21
C PRO A 310 -13.10 -7.78 -20.61
N SER A 311 -13.11 -6.44 -20.66
CA SER A 311 -14.13 -5.48 -20.18
C SER A 311 -14.55 -5.56 -18.69
N THR A 312 -14.74 -6.73 -18.11
CA THR A 312 -15.27 -6.93 -16.74
C THR A 312 -14.34 -6.48 -15.62
N GLU A 313 -13.03 -6.41 -15.86
CA GLU A 313 -12.01 -5.99 -14.88
C GLU A 313 -11.21 -4.74 -15.33
N CYS A 314 -11.65 -4.07 -16.39
CA CYS A 314 -10.91 -2.94 -16.94
C CYS A 314 -11.07 -1.68 -16.06
N ASP A 315 -10.01 -0.91 -15.87
CA ASP A 315 -10.01 0.36 -15.13
C ASP A 315 -9.72 1.57 -16.04
N ARG A 316 -9.74 1.36 -17.36
CA ARG A 316 -9.44 2.37 -18.38
C ARG A 316 -10.63 2.58 -19.31
N LEU A 317 -10.75 3.80 -19.84
CA LEU A 317 -11.84 4.19 -20.73
C LEU A 317 -11.69 3.51 -22.09
N HIS A 318 -12.79 2.94 -22.57
CA HIS A 318 -12.90 2.32 -23.88
C HIS A 318 -13.33 3.38 -24.89
N VAL A 319 -12.34 3.94 -25.58
CA VAL A 319 -12.51 4.92 -26.64
C VAL A 319 -11.40 4.73 -27.65
N CYS A 320 -11.67 5.04 -28.91
CA CYS A 320 -10.71 4.97 -29.99
C CYS A 320 -9.52 5.93 -29.76
N TYR A 321 -8.31 5.39 -29.83
CA TYR A 321 -7.06 6.11 -29.67
C TYR A 321 -6.89 7.19 -30.73
N ARG A 322 -7.19 6.86 -31.98
CA ARG A 322 -7.09 7.80 -33.11
C ARG A 322 -8.13 8.93 -33.00
N HIS A 323 -9.31 8.63 -32.46
CA HIS A 323 -10.31 9.64 -32.15
C HIS A 323 -9.79 10.63 -31.09
N VAL A 324 -9.19 10.12 -30.00
CA VAL A 324 -8.61 10.96 -28.93
C VAL A 324 -7.45 11.83 -29.44
N MET A 325 -6.57 11.27 -30.29
CA MET A 325 -5.34 11.95 -30.69
C MET A 325 -5.54 12.97 -31.81
N ASP A 326 -6.26 12.57 -32.87
CA ASP A 326 -6.18 13.28 -34.14
C ASP A 326 -7.55 13.74 -34.65
N LYS A 327 -8.65 13.27 -34.03
CA LYS A 327 -10.05 13.50 -34.47
C LYS A 327 -10.34 13.20 -35.95
N GLN A 328 -9.38 12.58 -36.64
CA GLN A 328 -9.43 12.20 -38.06
C GLN A 328 -9.96 10.78 -38.27
N CYS A 329 -10.24 10.07 -37.17
CA CYS A 329 -10.89 8.77 -37.23
C CYS A 329 -12.37 8.98 -37.57
N SER A 330 -12.79 8.57 -38.77
CA SER A 330 -14.20 8.57 -39.17
C SER A 330 -14.98 7.55 -38.33
N PRO A 331 -16.11 7.92 -37.71
CA PRO A 331 -16.98 6.96 -37.03
C PRO A 331 -17.50 5.86 -37.96
N ASP A 332 -17.68 6.17 -39.25
CA ASP A 332 -18.30 5.25 -40.22
C ASP A 332 -17.38 4.07 -40.60
N ASP A 333 -16.07 4.23 -40.41
CA ASP A 333 -15.04 3.22 -40.76
C ASP A 333 -14.28 2.71 -39.51
N CYS A 334 -14.80 2.95 -38.31
CA CYS A 334 -14.13 2.56 -37.06
C CYS A 334 -14.94 1.56 -36.24
N ASP A 335 -14.37 0.38 -36.00
CA ASP A 335 -14.94 -0.66 -35.14
C ASP A 335 -14.87 -0.31 -33.63
N LEU A 336 -14.30 0.85 -33.26
CA LEU A 336 -14.08 1.28 -31.88
C LEU A 336 -14.98 2.47 -31.53
N SER A 337 -15.39 2.56 -30.26
CA SER A 337 -16.25 3.65 -29.78
C SER A 337 -15.56 5.00 -29.90
N HIS A 338 -16.25 5.96 -30.48
CA HIS A 338 -15.87 7.39 -30.48
C HIS A 338 -16.61 8.19 -29.39
N ASP A 339 -17.59 7.57 -28.73
CA ASP A 339 -18.38 8.18 -27.68
C ASP A 339 -17.86 7.72 -26.31
N LEU A 340 -17.41 8.67 -25.48
CA LEU A 340 -16.94 8.40 -24.13
C LEU A 340 -18.06 7.97 -23.18
N ALA A 341 -19.30 8.41 -23.41
CA ALA A 341 -20.47 8.00 -22.64
C ALA A 341 -21.00 6.62 -23.08
N HIS A 342 -20.46 6.04 -24.16
CA HIS A 342 -20.94 4.77 -24.67
C HIS A 342 -20.63 3.59 -23.73
N GLY A 343 -21.70 2.94 -23.29
CA GLY A 343 -21.66 1.69 -22.54
C GLY A 343 -21.50 1.87 -21.02
N TYR A 344 -22.07 0.92 -20.29
CA TYR A 344 -22.05 0.88 -18.81
C TYR A 344 -20.64 1.00 -18.22
N HIS A 345 -19.64 0.46 -18.92
CA HIS A 345 -18.24 0.44 -18.49
C HIS A 345 -17.65 1.84 -18.26
N ASN A 346 -17.70 2.70 -19.29
CA ASN A 346 -17.13 4.05 -19.19
C ASN A 346 -17.89 4.90 -18.17
N ALA A 347 -19.23 4.79 -18.15
CA ALA A 347 -20.07 5.51 -17.19
C ALA A 347 -19.69 5.22 -15.73
N VAL A 348 -19.42 3.95 -15.39
CA VAL A 348 -18.98 3.56 -14.03
C VAL A 348 -17.61 4.15 -13.71
N LEU A 349 -16.67 4.17 -14.66
CA LEU A 349 -15.33 4.73 -14.43
C LEU A 349 -15.36 6.25 -14.27
N LEU A 350 -16.15 6.96 -15.10
CA LEU A 350 -16.35 8.40 -14.99
C LEU A 350 -17.01 8.78 -13.66
N ALA A 351 -18.00 8.00 -13.21
CA ALA A 351 -18.65 8.21 -11.92
C ALA A 351 -17.69 8.02 -10.74
N ARG A 352 -16.86 6.96 -10.78
CA ARG A 352 -15.83 6.70 -9.76
C ARG A 352 -14.77 7.80 -9.71
N ALA A 353 -14.45 8.41 -10.84
CA ALA A 353 -13.51 9.53 -10.93
C ALA A 353 -14.15 10.88 -10.57
N GLY A 354 -15.48 10.95 -10.39
CA GLY A 354 -16.20 12.20 -10.14
C GLY A 354 -16.22 13.13 -11.36
N LEU A 355 -16.32 12.55 -12.57
CA LEU A 355 -16.29 13.24 -13.86
C LEU A 355 -17.65 13.26 -14.58
N ASN A 356 -18.74 12.82 -13.93
CA ASN A 356 -20.07 12.74 -14.55
C ASN A 356 -20.57 14.06 -15.12
N ASP A 357 -20.30 15.17 -14.43
CA ASP A 357 -20.73 16.51 -14.86
C ASP A 357 -19.66 17.23 -15.69
N THR A 358 -18.57 16.54 -16.04
CA THR A 358 -17.48 17.13 -16.84
C THR A 358 -17.80 16.98 -18.32
N PRO A 359 -17.75 18.07 -19.12
CA PRO A 359 -17.98 17.98 -20.56
C PRO A 359 -17.04 16.99 -21.23
N GLU A 360 -17.57 16.17 -22.13
CA GLU A 360 -16.81 15.15 -22.87
C GLU A 360 -15.57 15.71 -23.57
N THR A 361 -15.72 16.90 -24.16
CA THR A 361 -14.64 17.62 -24.84
C THR A 361 -13.44 17.90 -23.93
N GLU A 362 -13.67 18.18 -22.65
CA GLU A 362 -12.60 18.42 -21.68
C GLU A 362 -11.91 17.12 -21.28
N ILE A 363 -12.67 16.03 -21.11
CA ILE A 363 -12.12 14.70 -20.83
C ILE A 363 -11.24 14.24 -21.99
N LEU A 364 -11.70 14.36 -23.24
CA LEU A 364 -10.93 14.03 -24.44
C LEU A 364 -9.65 14.88 -24.55
N ARG A 365 -9.75 16.19 -24.33
CA ARG A 365 -8.60 17.11 -24.37
C ARG A 365 -7.53 16.71 -23.35
N GLN A 366 -7.94 16.33 -22.14
CA GLN A 366 -7.02 15.89 -21.10
C GLN A 366 -6.41 14.52 -21.40
N MET A 367 -7.20 13.57 -21.91
CA MET A 367 -6.66 12.28 -22.38
C MET A 367 -5.63 12.49 -23.49
N GLN A 368 -5.90 13.41 -24.41
CA GLN A 368 -4.95 13.79 -25.46
C GLN A 368 -3.66 14.37 -24.87
N GLU A 369 -3.73 15.23 -23.85
CA GLU A 369 -2.54 15.72 -23.13
C GLU A 369 -1.75 14.59 -22.47
N GLN A 370 -2.43 13.65 -21.81
CA GLN A 370 -1.78 12.50 -21.18
C GLN A 370 -1.03 11.63 -22.20
N VAL A 371 -1.66 11.35 -23.35
CA VAL A 371 -1.05 10.58 -24.42
C VAL A 371 0.07 11.36 -25.10
N ARG A 372 -0.09 12.66 -25.39
CA ARG A 372 0.98 13.50 -25.97
C ARG A 372 2.19 13.62 -25.05
N ARG A 373 1.99 13.61 -23.73
CA ARG A 373 3.07 13.64 -22.75
C ARG A 373 3.90 12.35 -22.77
N TYR A 374 3.25 11.22 -23.05
CA TYR A 374 3.89 9.90 -23.14
C TYR A 374 3.34 9.13 -24.36
N PRO A 375 3.73 9.52 -25.58
CA PRO A 375 3.17 8.93 -26.79
C PRO A 375 3.56 7.45 -26.84
N PRO A 376 2.60 6.53 -27.05
CA PRO A 376 2.96 5.16 -27.34
C PRO A 376 3.78 5.16 -28.63
N GLN A 377 4.86 4.38 -28.66
CA GLN A 377 5.71 4.23 -29.83
C GLN A 377 5.79 2.75 -30.22
N PRO A 378 5.74 2.43 -31.53
CA PRO A 378 5.99 1.08 -32.00
C PRO A 378 7.48 0.76 -31.80
N MET A 379 7.76 -0.02 -30.75
CA MET A 379 9.11 -0.51 -30.44
C MET A 379 9.18 -2.03 -30.59
N LEU A 380 10.39 -2.57 -30.68
CA LEU A 380 10.61 -4.02 -30.70
C LEU A 380 10.25 -4.68 -29.35
N CYS A 381 9.64 -5.85 -29.43
CA CYS A 381 9.28 -6.66 -28.27
C CYS A 381 10.41 -7.65 -27.94
N TYR A 382 10.94 -7.57 -26.72
CA TYR A 382 11.96 -8.54 -26.27
C TYR A 382 11.37 -9.87 -25.80
N HIS A 383 10.08 -9.89 -25.43
CA HIS A 383 9.45 -11.03 -24.75
C HIS A 383 8.43 -11.79 -25.60
N HIS A 384 8.12 -11.32 -26.82
CA HIS A 384 7.22 -11.97 -27.78
C HIS A 384 5.87 -12.42 -27.20
N LYS A 385 5.25 -11.59 -26.35
CA LYS A 385 3.92 -11.87 -25.80
C LYS A 385 2.85 -11.61 -26.87
N GLU A 386 1.91 -12.54 -27.04
CA GLU A 386 0.82 -12.47 -28.03
C GLU A 386 -0.09 -11.22 -27.93
N HIS A 387 -0.02 -10.50 -26.82
CA HIS A 387 -0.90 -9.39 -26.46
C HIS A 387 -0.09 -8.17 -26.02
N CYS A 388 0.75 -7.64 -26.90
CA CYS A 388 1.53 -6.44 -26.64
C CYS A 388 1.41 -5.38 -27.75
N LEU A 389 1.69 -4.11 -27.42
CA LEU A 389 1.77 -2.99 -28.39
C LEU A 389 3.13 -2.88 -29.08
N ARG A 390 3.96 -3.94 -28.99
CA ARG A 390 5.32 -3.95 -29.52
C ARG A 390 5.42 -4.88 -30.70
N LEU A 391 6.30 -4.54 -31.64
CA LEU A 391 6.53 -5.32 -32.83
C LEU A 391 7.39 -6.54 -32.52
N HIS A 392 6.94 -7.70 -32.98
CA HIS A 392 7.70 -8.95 -32.97
C HIS A 392 8.54 -8.97 -34.25
N TYR A 393 9.74 -8.38 -34.17
CA TYR A 393 10.64 -8.27 -35.30
C TYR A 393 12.09 -8.34 -34.83
N CYS A 394 12.94 -8.99 -35.61
CA CYS A 394 14.35 -9.17 -35.28
C CYS A 394 15.15 -7.88 -35.49
N GLU A 395 15.62 -7.29 -34.40
CA GLU A 395 16.55 -6.15 -34.40
C GLU A 395 17.83 -6.44 -35.20
N ALA A 396 18.41 -7.64 -35.05
CA ALA A 396 19.61 -8.01 -35.80
C ALA A 396 19.33 -8.06 -37.30
N PHE A 397 18.14 -8.48 -37.73
CA PHE A 397 17.75 -8.52 -39.14
C PHE A 397 17.49 -7.12 -39.69
N LEU A 398 16.87 -6.25 -38.89
CA LEU A 398 16.66 -4.84 -39.21
C LEU A 398 17.96 -4.13 -39.65
N HIS A 399 19.09 -4.52 -39.05
CA HIS A 399 20.42 -3.98 -39.33
C HIS A 399 21.32 -4.91 -40.17
N SER A 400 20.75 -5.90 -40.87
CA SER A 400 21.49 -6.85 -41.72
C SER A 400 22.60 -7.64 -41.00
N ARG A 401 22.42 -7.89 -39.69
CA ARG A 401 23.35 -8.63 -38.80
C ARG A 401 22.82 -9.99 -38.33
N CYS A 402 21.59 -10.35 -38.67
CA CYS A 402 21.00 -11.64 -38.25
C CYS A 402 21.66 -12.80 -38.99
N ARG A 403 22.13 -13.81 -38.24
CA ARG A 403 22.77 -15.02 -38.79
C ARG A 403 21.84 -16.23 -38.87
N PHE A 404 20.62 -16.10 -38.38
CA PHE A 404 19.70 -17.23 -38.19
C PHE A 404 18.76 -17.46 -39.39
N GLY A 405 18.72 -16.53 -40.35
CA GLY A 405 17.83 -16.61 -41.51
C GLY A 405 16.38 -16.83 -41.10
N ASP A 406 15.65 -17.64 -41.85
CA ASP A 406 14.23 -17.93 -41.60
C ASP A 406 13.97 -18.71 -40.29
N ARG A 407 15.02 -19.24 -39.65
CA ARG A 407 14.92 -19.90 -38.33
C ARG A 407 15.00 -18.92 -37.15
N CYS A 408 15.05 -17.61 -37.40
CA CYS A 408 15.11 -16.62 -36.34
C CYS A 408 13.81 -16.58 -35.53
N TYR A 409 13.88 -16.93 -34.24
CA TYR A 409 12.72 -16.94 -33.34
C TYR A 409 12.05 -15.57 -33.14
N LYS A 410 12.70 -14.47 -33.52
CA LYS A 410 12.15 -13.11 -33.42
C LYS A 410 11.31 -12.67 -34.63
N GLY A 411 11.28 -13.48 -35.69
CA GLY A 411 10.58 -13.17 -36.93
C GLY A 411 11.27 -12.08 -37.77
N HIS A 412 11.21 -12.22 -39.09
CA HIS A 412 11.74 -11.27 -40.08
C HIS A 412 10.63 -10.60 -40.90
N SER A 413 9.37 -10.73 -40.48
CA SER A 413 8.21 -10.25 -41.21
C SER A 413 7.27 -9.46 -40.31
N LEU A 414 6.87 -8.28 -40.77
CA LEU A 414 5.82 -7.47 -40.12
C LEU A 414 4.40 -7.90 -40.54
N LYS A 415 4.29 -8.88 -41.45
CA LYS A 415 3.00 -9.34 -41.98
C LYS A 415 2.24 -10.27 -41.04
N GLU A 416 2.87 -10.69 -39.94
CA GLU A 416 2.21 -11.52 -38.93
C GLU A 416 0.96 -10.82 -38.36
N PRO A 417 -0.11 -11.57 -38.02
CA PRO A 417 -1.37 -11.00 -37.52
C PRO A 417 -1.18 -10.05 -36.34
N HIS A 418 -0.23 -10.35 -35.45
CA HIS A 418 0.12 -9.50 -34.32
C HIS A 418 0.67 -8.13 -34.75
N ASN A 419 1.70 -8.13 -35.61
CA ASN A 419 2.34 -6.91 -36.09
C ASN A 419 1.37 -6.05 -36.91
N ARG A 420 0.51 -6.66 -37.73
CA ARG A 420 -0.55 -5.93 -38.46
C ARG A 420 -1.51 -5.19 -37.52
N ARG A 421 -1.90 -5.79 -36.38
CA ARG A 421 -2.73 -5.12 -35.37
C ARG A 421 -1.99 -3.93 -34.74
N VAL A 422 -0.72 -4.10 -34.39
CA VAL A 422 0.11 -3.02 -33.82
C VAL A 422 0.26 -1.87 -34.82
N LEU A 423 0.52 -2.15 -36.09
CA LEU A 423 0.62 -1.13 -37.15
C LEU A 423 -0.73 -0.43 -37.40
N LYS A 424 -1.85 -1.17 -37.44
CA LYS A 424 -3.20 -0.60 -37.55
C LYS A 424 -3.50 0.32 -36.36
N PHE A 425 -3.09 -0.05 -35.15
CA PHE A 425 -3.27 0.76 -33.95
C PHE A 425 -2.53 2.11 -34.06
N PHE A 426 -1.28 2.11 -34.53
CA PHE A 426 -0.49 3.33 -34.72
C PHE A 426 -0.82 4.10 -36.01
N GLY A 427 -1.52 3.48 -36.97
CA GLY A 427 -1.75 4.04 -38.30
C GLY A 427 -0.47 4.12 -39.15
N TRP A 428 0.50 3.24 -38.91
CA TRP A 428 1.80 3.24 -39.60
C TRP A 428 1.86 2.20 -40.70
N THR A 429 2.58 2.49 -41.78
CA THR A 429 2.92 1.49 -42.82
C THR A 429 4.15 0.68 -42.40
N GLU A 430 4.42 -0.43 -43.10
CA GLU A 430 5.63 -1.23 -42.87
C GLU A 430 6.90 -0.40 -43.15
N GLU A 431 6.87 0.44 -44.18
CA GLU A 431 8.01 1.30 -44.56
C GLU A 431 8.29 2.34 -43.48
N HIS A 432 7.26 3.07 -43.02
CA HIS A 432 7.40 4.11 -41.99
C HIS A 432 7.98 3.54 -40.69
N VAL A 433 7.52 2.36 -40.26
CA VAL A 433 8.00 1.79 -39.00
C VAL A 433 9.42 1.25 -39.09
N LEU A 434 9.81 0.66 -40.23
CA LEU A 434 11.16 0.15 -40.42
C LEU A 434 12.17 1.29 -40.49
N GLU A 435 11.81 2.42 -41.09
CA GLU A 435 12.63 3.63 -41.09
C GLU A 435 12.79 4.19 -39.67
N ALA A 436 11.69 4.34 -38.94
CA ALA A 436 11.71 4.82 -37.56
C ALA A 436 12.58 3.93 -36.64
N LEU A 437 12.43 2.61 -36.73
CA LEU A 437 13.20 1.66 -35.92
C LEU A 437 14.70 1.64 -36.25
N ARG A 438 15.10 2.00 -37.48
CA ARG A 438 16.53 2.11 -37.85
C ARG A 438 17.19 3.38 -37.30
N ASN A 439 16.39 4.43 -37.09
CA ASN A 439 16.83 5.75 -36.66
C ASN A 439 16.83 5.92 -35.13
N ASP A 440 16.13 5.05 -34.40
CA ASP A 440 16.11 5.01 -32.93
C ASP A 440 17.43 4.41 -32.41
N ARG A 441 18.39 5.26 -31.98
CA ARG A 441 19.71 4.89 -31.43
C ARG A 441 19.75 4.98 -29.91
#